data_AF-A0A920RJY1-F1
#
_entry.id   AF-A0A920RJY1-F1
#
_cell.length_a   1.000
_cell.length_b   1.000
_cell.length_c   1.000
_cell.angle_alpha   90.00
_cell.angle_beta   90.00
_cell.angle_gamma   90.00
#
_symmetry.space_group_name_H-M   'P 1'
#
loop_
_entity.id
_entity.type
_entity.pdbx_description
1 polymer ?
#
loop_
_entity_poly.entity_id
_entity_poly.type
_entity_poly.pdbx_seq_one_letter_code
_entity_poly.pdbx_strand_id
1 'polypeptide(L)'
;MAGPAAEKTLSRPRFHYDWHWQWDYGNGDLGNQGIHQMDIARWGLGVDHIGHSVHSYGGRLGYVDAGDTANTQVSIHDYGEKRLVFEVRGLPTDRLKGAGVGVIFEGSDGYVVLSSYNGGAAFDPEGKMVKKFSAGGDHFANFVSAVRSRKHTDLNADFENGHLSSALCHLGNVSYRLGQAISVADLQKRFDGDDEATATLGRVVGHLAGNKVDLASQQFFPGQSLQLDPKKEIFIGPGTKRAQTRT
;
A
#
# COMPACT_ATOMS: atom_id res chain seq x y z
N MET A 1 -21.19 9.40 -17.46
CA MET A 1 -21.91 8.12 -17.22
C MET A 1 -21.16 7.37 -16.11
N ALA A 2 -21.86 6.87 -15.09
CA ALA A 2 -21.27 6.24 -13.91
C ALA A 2 -20.94 4.74 -14.08
N GLY A 3 -21.10 4.17 -15.28
CA GLY A 3 -20.94 2.72 -15.49
C GLY A 3 -21.92 1.94 -14.59
N PRO A 4 -21.49 0.84 -13.96
CA PRO A 4 -22.32 0.06 -13.03
C PRO A 4 -22.44 0.67 -11.62
N ALA A 5 -21.73 1.76 -11.32
CA ALA A 5 -21.80 2.40 -10.01
C ALA A 5 -23.11 3.18 -9.84
N ALA A 6 -23.61 3.24 -8.60
CA ALA A 6 -24.79 4.03 -8.28
C ALA A 6 -24.54 5.51 -8.60
N GLU A 7 -25.55 6.19 -9.14
CA GLU A 7 -25.49 7.63 -9.34
C GLU A 7 -25.53 8.33 -7.99
N LYS A 8 -24.52 9.17 -7.73
CA LYS A 8 -24.39 9.95 -6.50
C LYS A 8 -24.20 11.42 -6.83
N THR A 9 -24.67 12.30 -5.94
CA THR A 9 -24.42 13.74 -6.04
C THR A 9 -22.91 13.99 -6.05
N LEU A 10 -22.45 14.81 -7.01
CA LEU A 10 -21.04 15.17 -7.11
C LEU A 10 -20.64 16.03 -5.91
N SER A 11 -19.90 15.45 -4.98
CA SER A 11 -19.42 16.09 -3.74
C SER A 11 -17.94 16.48 -3.79
N ARG A 12 -17.24 16.16 -4.89
CA ARG A 12 -15.78 16.32 -5.01
C ARG A 12 -15.39 17.68 -5.59
N PRO A 13 -14.59 18.51 -4.89
CA PRO A 13 -14.20 19.83 -5.36
C PRO A 13 -13.21 19.76 -6.54
N ARG A 14 -12.29 18.79 -6.57
CA ARG A 14 -11.39 18.57 -7.72
C ARG A 14 -11.87 17.37 -8.53
N PHE A 15 -12.73 17.63 -9.50
CA PHE A 15 -13.38 16.59 -10.31
C PHE A 15 -12.42 15.54 -10.89
N HIS A 16 -11.26 15.95 -11.40
CA HIS A 16 -10.29 15.07 -12.07
C HIS A 16 -9.31 14.35 -11.14
N TYR A 17 -9.24 14.74 -9.87
CA TYR A 17 -8.29 14.13 -8.94
C TYR A 17 -8.99 13.40 -7.81
N ASP A 18 -9.98 14.03 -7.16
CA ASP A 18 -10.58 13.51 -5.94
C ASP A 18 -11.43 12.24 -6.14
N TRP A 19 -11.56 11.74 -7.38
CA TRP A 19 -12.28 10.51 -7.70
C TRP A 19 -11.73 9.29 -6.95
N HIS A 20 -10.42 9.21 -6.75
CA HIS A 20 -9.80 8.06 -6.08
C HIS A 20 -10.11 8.03 -4.58
N TRP A 21 -10.61 9.13 -4.01
CA TRP A 21 -11.03 9.18 -2.62
C TRP A 21 -12.44 8.60 -2.38
N GLN A 22 -13.18 8.25 -3.43
CA GLN A 22 -14.49 7.59 -3.34
C GLN A 22 -14.42 6.12 -3.78
N TRP A 23 -14.88 5.18 -2.95
CA TRP A 23 -14.86 3.74 -3.25
C TRP A 23 -15.59 3.35 -4.53
N ASP A 24 -16.60 4.11 -4.93
CA ASP A 24 -17.35 3.85 -6.16
C ASP A 24 -16.53 4.09 -7.43
N TYR A 25 -15.47 4.90 -7.35
CA TYR A 25 -14.69 5.35 -8.50
C TYR A 25 -13.20 5.04 -8.38
N GLY A 26 -12.70 4.79 -7.18
CA GLY A 26 -11.31 4.43 -6.95
C GLY A 26 -11.08 3.70 -5.63
N ASN A 27 -9.85 3.72 -5.17
CA ASN A 27 -9.32 2.76 -4.20
C ASN A 27 -8.32 3.41 -3.23
N GLY A 28 -8.49 4.71 -2.98
CA GLY A 28 -7.63 5.51 -2.12
C GLY A 28 -6.20 5.64 -2.66
N ASP A 29 -5.32 6.24 -1.86
CA ASP A 29 -3.92 6.43 -2.26
C ASP A 29 -3.14 5.12 -2.32
N LEU A 30 -3.59 4.06 -1.63
CA LEU A 30 -2.98 2.72 -1.74
C LEU A 30 -3.00 2.22 -3.19
N GLY A 31 -4.09 2.44 -3.93
CA GLY A 31 -4.19 2.04 -5.34
C GLY A 31 -3.86 3.13 -6.34
N ASN A 32 -4.06 4.42 -6.00
CA ASN A 32 -3.79 5.55 -6.91
C ASN A 32 -2.29 5.85 -7.08
N GLN A 33 -1.55 6.00 -5.98
CA GLN A 33 -0.10 6.23 -6.01
C GLN A 33 0.68 5.01 -5.51
N GLY A 34 0.10 4.26 -4.56
CA GLY A 34 0.81 3.19 -3.88
C GLY A 34 1.29 2.07 -4.80
N ILE A 35 0.61 1.85 -5.93
CA ILE A 35 0.99 0.84 -6.93
C ILE A 35 2.44 0.97 -7.40
N HIS A 36 2.96 2.19 -7.56
CA HIS A 36 4.30 2.37 -8.08
C HIS A 36 5.37 1.86 -7.10
N GLN A 37 5.20 2.14 -5.80
CA GLN A 37 6.12 1.68 -4.75
C GLN A 37 5.85 0.22 -4.39
N MET A 38 4.60 -0.23 -4.49
CA MET A 38 4.20 -1.62 -4.28
C MET A 38 4.92 -2.53 -5.29
N ASP A 39 4.97 -2.12 -6.57
CA ASP A 39 5.66 -2.89 -7.61
C ASP A 39 7.17 -2.98 -7.37
N ILE A 40 7.81 -1.86 -7.03
CA ILE A 40 9.24 -1.84 -6.70
C ILE A 40 9.53 -2.72 -5.47
N ALA A 41 8.69 -2.64 -4.44
CA ALA A 41 8.83 -3.46 -3.23
C ALA A 41 8.69 -4.96 -3.53
N ARG A 42 7.65 -5.35 -4.28
CA ARG A 42 7.43 -6.74 -4.70
C ARG A 42 8.58 -7.27 -5.56
N TRP A 43 9.00 -6.47 -6.56
CA TRP A 43 10.12 -6.80 -7.43
C TRP A 43 11.43 -6.99 -6.65
N GLY A 44 11.78 -6.06 -5.78
CA GLY A 44 13.01 -6.14 -4.98
C GLY A 44 12.97 -7.25 -3.93
N LEU A 45 11.78 -7.63 -3.46
CA LEU A 45 11.58 -8.80 -2.59
C LEU A 45 11.76 -10.13 -3.35
N GLY A 46 11.75 -10.09 -4.69
CA GLY A 46 11.90 -11.25 -5.55
C GLY A 46 10.73 -12.22 -5.43
N VAL A 47 9.50 -11.69 -5.38
CA VAL A 47 8.26 -12.49 -5.32
C VAL A 47 7.41 -12.24 -6.57
N ASP A 48 6.92 -13.31 -7.17
CA ASP A 48 6.20 -13.36 -8.45
C ASP A 48 4.75 -13.85 -8.30
N HIS A 49 4.19 -13.70 -7.10
CA HIS A 49 2.84 -14.11 -6.73
C HIS A 49 2.27 -13.15 -5.67
N ILE A 50 0.96 -13.24 -5.41
CA ILE A 50 0.34 -12.56 -4.27
C ILE A 50 0.79 -13.20 -2.94
N GLY A 51 0.71 -12.48 -1.82
CA GLY A 51 1.09 -13.04 -0.51
C GLY A 51 0.21 -14.22 -0.07
N HIS A 52 0.68 -14.98 0.92
CA HIS A 52 -0.09 -16.03 1.62
C HIS A 52 -1.20 -15.47 2.50
N SER A 53 -1.01 -14.25 3.00
CA SER A 53 -2.07 -13.53 3.70
C SER A 53 -1.90 -12.02 3.56
N VAL A 54 -2.99 -11.31 3.85
CA VAL A 54 -3.01 -9.85 3.94
C VAL A 54 -3.75 -9.41 5.20
N HIS A 55 -3.22 -8.41 5.88
CA HIS A 55 -3.91 -7.67 6.92
C HIS A 55 -3.71 -6.17 6.68
N SER A 56 -4.78 -5.39 6.77
CA SER A 56 -4.70 -3.94 6.63
C SER A 56 -5.50 -3.23 7.70
N TYR A 57 -4.98 -2.11 8.19
CA TYR A 57 -5.69 -1.23 9.10
C TYR A 57 -5.45 0.22 8.74
N GLY A 58 -6.35 1.10 9.16
CA GLY A 58 -6.22 2.52 8.88
C GLY A 58 -7.51 3.29 9.12
N GLY A 59 -7.67 4.40 8.43
CA GLY A 59 -8.89 5.18 8.43
C GLY A 59 -8.78 6.43 7.58
N ARG A 60 -9.86 7.21 7.60
CA ARG A 60 -9.88 8.59 7.11
C ARG A 60 -9.69 9.54 8.29
N LEU A 61 -8.43 9.77 8.65
CA LEU A 61 -7.99 10.32 9.94
C LEU A 61 -7.54 11.76 9.76
N GLY A 62 -8.11 12.67 10.55
CA GLY A 62 -7.81 14.11 10.53
C GLY A 62 -8.34 14.87 9.31
N TYR A 63 -9.12 14.22 8.44
CA TYR A 63 -9.79 14.87 7.31
C TYR A 63 -11.27 15.15 7.61
N VAL A 64 -11.74 16.29 7.13
CA VAL A 64 -13.17 16.65 7.08
C VAL A 64 -13.48 16.97 5.63
N ASP A 65 -13.92 15.95 4.89
CA ASP A 65 -14.18 16.05 3.45
C ASP A 65 -15.22 15.00 3.01
N ALA A 66 -15.39 14.88 1.69
CA ALA A 66 -16.35 13.97 1.07
C ALA A 66 -15.76 12.61 0.64
N GLY A 67 -14.51 12.29 1.01
CA GLY A 67 -13.92 10.99 0.70
C GLY A 67 -14.36 9.91 1.67
N ASP A 68 -14.37 8.66 1.23
CA ASP A 68 -14.76 7.48 2.03
C ASP A 68 -13.70 6.36 2.04
N THR A 69 -12.62 6.54 1.28
CA THR A 69 -11.41 5.70 1.33
C THR A 69 -10.43 6.20 2.41
N ALA A 70 -9.52 5.33 2.84
CA ALA A 70 -8.53 5.68 3.86
C ALA A 70 -7.49 6.66 3.31
N ASN A 71 -7.21 7.74 4.03
CA ASN A 71 -6.04 8.61 3.77
C ASN A 71 -4.79 8.13 4.52
N THR A 72 -4.96 7.29 5.52
CA THR A 72 -3.89 6.68 6.29
C THR A 72 -4.19 5.19 6.39
N GLN A 73 -3.30 4.35 5.86
CA GLN A 73 -3.51 2.91 5.80
C GLN A 73 -2.18 2.18 5.83
N VAL A 74 -2.13 1.10 6.59
CA VAL A 74 -1.04 0.13 6.58
C VAL A 74 -1.57 -1.16 5.98
N SER A 75 -0.87 -1.73 5.02
CA SER A 75 -1.16 -3.05 4.43
C SER A 75 0.06 -3.95 4.61
N ILE A 76 -0.15 -5.12 5.21
CA ILE A 76 0.89 -6.10 5.53
C ILE A 76 0.58 -7.35 4.72
N HIS A 77 1.51 -7.73 3.84
CA HIS A 77 1.45 -8.93 3.03
C HIS A 77 2.50 -9.93 3.48
N ASP A 78 2.05 -11.13 3.81
CA ASP A 78 2.90 -12.19 4.31
C ASP A 78 3.35 -13.13 3.18
N TYR A 79 4.65 -13.41 3.12
CA TYR A 79 5.28 -14.33 2.16
C TYR A 79 6.12 -15.40 2.89
N GLY A 80 5.77 -15.72 4.14
CA GLY A 80 6.52 -16.64 4.98
C GLY A 80 7.78 -16.01 5.54
N GLU A 81 8.95 -16.36 5.00
CA GLU A 81 10.24 -15.79 5.44
C GLU A 81 10.43 -14.32 5.04
N LYS A 82 9.54 -13.81 4.18
CA LYS A 82 9.55 -12.45 3.68
C LYS A 82 8.24 -11.75 4.04
N ARG A 83 8.30 -10.43 4.16
CA ARG A 83 7.14 -9.59 4.43
C ARG A 83 7.22 -8.29 3.66
N LEU A 84 6.07 -7.81 3.21
CA LEU A 84 5.92 -6.52 2.58
C LEU A 84 4.94 -5.69 3.40
N VAL A 85 5.41 -4.56 3.92
CA VAL A 85 4.59 -3.57 4.61
C VAL A 85 4.49 -2.31 3.75
N PHE A 86 3.27 -1.89 3.45
CA PHE A 86 2.98 -0.67 2.72
C PHE A 86 2.30 0.34 3.65
N GLU A 87 2.81 1.56 3.73
CA GLU A 87 2.24 2.62 4.55
C GLU A 87 1.85 3.84 3.71
N VAL A 88 0.57 4.18 3.73
CA VAL A 88 0.02 5.45 3.25
C VAL A 88 -0.16 6.36 4.46
N ARG A 89 0.37 7.59 4.38
CA ARG A 89 0.15 8.66 5.37
C ARG A 89 -0.21 9.95 4.64
N GLY A 90 -1.50 10.29 4.63
CA GLY A 90 -2.05 11.42 3.87
C GLY A 90 -1.82 12.80 4.50
N LEU A 91 -1.27 12.85 5.71
CA LEU A 91 -0.88 14.10 6.37
C LEU A 91 0.64 14.27 6.34
N PRO A 92 1.17 15.51 6.46
CA PRO A 92 2.60 15.75 6.60
C PRO A 92 3.27 14.79 7.58
N THR A 93 4.36 14.15 7.18
CA THR A 93 5.03 13.13 8.00
C THR A 93 6.54 13.20 7.80
N ASP A 94 7.28 12.82 8.84
CA ASP A 94 8.73 12.69 8.75
C ASP A 94 9.12 11.57 7.79
N ARG A 95 10.27 11.76 7.16
CA ARG A 95 10.84 10.78 6.23
C ARG A 95 11.40 9.59 6.99
N LEU A 96 11.01 8.37 6.61
CA LEU A 96 11.58 7.15 7.16
C LEU A 96 12.90 6.84 6.45
N LYS A 97 14.02 6.83 7.20
CA LYS A 97 15.38 6.67 6.66
C LYS A 97 15.68 7.60 5.47
N GLY A 98 15.12 8.82 5.49
CA GLY A 98 15.28 9.82 4.43
C GLY A 98 14.34 9.66 3.22
N ALA A 99 13.48 8.64 3.17
CA ALA A 99 12.45 8.48 2.16
C ALA A 99 11.09 9.03 2.62
N GLY A 100 10.44 9.83 1.75
CA GLY A 100 9.05 10.28 1.93
C GLY A 100 8.09 9.36 1.17
N VAL A 101 8.20 9.39 -0.17
CA VAL A 101 7.65 8.35 -1.06
C VAL A 101 8.82 7.49 -1.51
N GLY A 102 8.81 6.20 -1.18
CA GLY A 102 9.93 5.33 -1.46
C GLY A 102 9.74 3.91 -0.95
N VAL A 103 10.79 3.09 -1.13
CA VAL A 103 10.84 1.70 -0.68
C VAL A 103 12.08 1.50 0.16
N ILE A 104 11.93 0.81 1.29
CA ILE A 104 13.03 0.42 2.16
C ILE A 104 13.07 -1.10 2.19
N PHE A 105 14.21 -1.68 1.83
CA PHE A 105 14.47 -3.10 2.01
C PHE A 105 15.37 -3.27 3.23
N GLU A 106 14.96 -4.11 4.18
CA GLU A 106 15.73 -4.42 5.38
C GLU A 106 16.21 -5.88 5.33
N GLY A 107 17.46 -6.11 5.73
CA GLY A 107 18.06 -7.42 5.84
C GLY A 107 19.07 -7.47 7.00
N SER A 108 19.64 -8.64 7.27
CA SER A 108 20.59 -8.83 8.38
C SER A 108 21.86 -7.99 8.23
N ASP A 109 22.27 -7.74 6.99
CA ASP A 109 23.57 -7.13 6.66
C ASP A 109 23.45 -5.63 6.36
N GLY A 110 22.28 -5.04 6.62
CA GLY A 110 22.00 -3.63 6.38
C GLY A 110 20.67 -3.39 5.67
N TYR A 111 20.56 -2.26 4.98
CA TYR A 111 19.30 -1.87 4.33
C TYR A 111 19.53 -1.06 3.05
N VAL A 112 18.52 -1.08 2.17
CA VAL A 112 18.48 -0.28 0.94
C VAL A 112 17.34 0.72 1.05
N VAL A 113 17.59 1.98 0.71
CA VAL A 113 16.57 3.04 0.64
C VAL A 113 16.46 3.53 -0.80
N LEU A 114 15.32 3.29 -1.42
CA LEU A 114 14.91 3.88 -2.69
C LEU A 114 14.01 5.08 -2.41
N SER A 115 14.60 6.27 -2.34
CA SER A 115 13.90 7.51 -1.97
C SER A 115 13.29 8.26 -3.16
N SER A 116 13.33 7.66 -4.36
CA SER A 116 12.80 8.23 -5.60
C SER A 116 12.61 7.14 -6.65
N TYR A 117 11.91 7.45 -7.74
CA TYR A 117 11.77 6.54 -8.90
C TYR A 117 13.10 6.23 -9.61
N ASN A 118 14.11 7.10 -9.47
CA ASN A 118 15.31 7.07 -10.31
C ASN A 118 16.60 6.76 -9.52
N GLY A 119 16.48 6.33 -8.26
CA GLY A 119 17.66 6.01 -7.47
C GLY A 119 17.44 5.84 -5.97
N GLY A 120 18.52 5.43 -5.32
CA GLY A 120 18.58 5.10 -3.91
C GLY A 120 20.00 4.80 -3.45
N ALA A 121 20.13 4.22 -2.25
CA ALA A 121 21.42 3.82 -1.69
C ALA A 121 21.29 2.61 -0.77
N ALA A 122 22.36 1.83 -0.67
CA ALA A 122 22.55 0.75 0.30
C ALA A 122 23.41 1.24 1.45
N PHE A 123 23.11 0.75 2.64
CA PHE A 123 23.74 1.10 3.90
C PHE A 123 24.05 -0.17 4.69
N ASP A 124 25.13 -0.14 5.47
CA ASP A 124 25.46 -1.20 6.43
C ASP A 124 24.57 -1.10 7.70
N PRO A 125 24.65 -2.05 8.65
CA PRO A 125 23.84 -2.03 9.87
C PRO A 125 24.06 -0.77 10.73
N GLU A 126 25.25 -0.18 10.66
CA GLU A 126 25.60 1.06 11.37
C GLU A 126 25.09 2.33 10.66
N GLY A 127 24.45 2.19 9.49
CA GLY A 127 23.84 3.28 8.73
C GLY A 127 24.84 4.05 7.86
N LYS A 128 26.04 3.53 7.65
CA LYS A 128 27.02 4.09 6.73
C LYS A 128 26.69 3.63 5.30
N MET A 129 26.68 4.59 4.38
CA MET A 129 26.39 4.32 2.97
C MET A 129 27.48 3.44 2.35
N VAL A 130 27.07 2.28 1.84
CA VAL A 130 27.93 1.32 1.15
C VAL A 130 27.95 1.59 -0.36
N LYS A 131 26.78 1.91 -0.93
CA LYS A 131 26.65 2.12 -2.39
C LYS A 131 25.50 3.04 -2.72
N LYS A 132 25.67 3.86 -3.76
CA LYS A 132 24.59 4.67 -4.34
C LYS A 132 24.17 4.11 -5.70
N PHE A 133 22.88 4.17 -5.99
CA PHE A 133 22.27 3.70 -7.23
C PHE A 133 21.56 4.86 -7.92
N SER A 134 21.64 4.89 -9.24
CA SER A 134 20.77 5.71 -10.07
C SER A 134 20.40 4.92 -11.31
N ALA A 135 19.13 4.98 -11.68
CA ALA A 135 18.58 4.36 -12.85
C ALA A 135 17.55 5.31 -13.47
N GLY A 136 17.23 5.07 -14.73
CA GLY A 136 16.22 5.81 -15.45
C GLY A 136 15.91 5.11 -16.75
N GLY A 137 15.11 5.75 -17.58
CA GLY A 137 14.73 5.20 -18.87
C GLY A 137 13.52 5.94 -19.41
N ASP A 138 13.22 5.67 -20.66
CA ASP A 138 12.02 6.17 -21.32
C ASP A 138 11.02 5.02 -21.46
N HIS A 139 10.02 5.01 -20.58
CA HIS A 139 8.98 3.99 -20.57
C HIS A 139 8.06 4.09 -21.79
N PHE A 140 7.89 5.27 -22.38
CA PHE A 140 7.15 5.44 -23.64
C PHE A 140 7.93 4.84 -24.81
N ALA A 141 9.23 5.09 -24.88
CA ALA A 141 10.09 4.49 -25.90
C ALA A 141 10.12 2.96 -25.79
N ASN A 142 10.21 2.41 -24.56
CA ASN A 142 10.15 0.97 -24.33
C ASN A 142 8.81 0.37 -24.81
N PHE A 143 7.68 0.99 -24.47
CA PHE A 143 6.37 0.55 -24.94
C PHE A 143 6.26 0.56 -26.47
N VAL A 144 6.66 1.66 -27.12
CA VAL A 144 6.65 1.76 -28.59
C VAL A 144 7.56 0.71 -29.24
N SER A 145 8.71 0.43 -28.64
CA SER A 145 9.62 -0.62 -29.10
C SER A 145 8.98 -2.01 -29.03
N ALA A 146 8.36 -2.35 -27.90
CA ALA A 146 7.68 -3.64 -27.71
C ALA A 146 6.48 -3.82 -28.66
N VAL A 147 5.71 -2.75 -28.92
CA VAL A 147 4.62 -2.78 -29.92
C VAL A 147 5.18 -3.05 -31.32
N ARG A 148 6.28 -2.39 -31.70
CA ARG A 148 6.93 -2.57 -33.00
C ARG A 148 7.52 -3.98 -33.17
N SER A 149 8.15 -4.51 -32.12
CA SER A 149 8.73 -5.86 -32.15
C SER A 149 7.67 -6.96 -32.09
N ARG A 150 6.46 -6.63 -31.62
CA ARG A 150 5.35 -7.57 -31.34
C ARG A 150 5.72 -8.64 -30.31
N LYS A 151 6.63 -8.31 -29.39
CA LYS A 151 7.07 -9.19 -28.30
C LYS A 151 6.83 -8.49 -26.97
N HIS A 152 5.84 -8.95 -26.21
CA HIS A 152 5.52 -8.37 -24.89
C HIS A 152 6.69 -8.48 -23.90
N THR A 153 7.53 -9.51 -24.04
CA THR A 153 8.75 -9.71 -23.26
C THR A 153 9.82 -8.63 -23.45
N ASP A 154 9.66 -7.74 -24.44
CA ASP A 154 10.56 -6.59 -24.62
C ASP A 154 10.18 -5.42 -23.68
N LEU A 155 9.04 -5.51 -22.97
CA LEU A 155 8.66 -4.57 -21.93
C LEU A 155 9.53 -4.74 -20.68
N ASN A 156 9.98 -3.64 -20.11
CA ASN A 156 10.71 -3.66 -18.83
C ASN A 156 9.81 -4.10 -17.66
N ALA A 157 8.51 -3.84 -17.76
CA ALA A 157 7.49 -4.24 -16.81
C ALA A 157 6.28 -4.77 -17.59
N ASP A 158 6.22 -6.08 -17.75
CA ASP A 158 5.15 -6.75 -18.48
C ASP A 158 3.83 -6.79 -17.67
N PHE A 159 2.72 -7.13 -18.33
CA PHE A 159 1.35 -7.04 -17.78
C PHE A 159 1.18 -7.80 -16.46
N GLU A 160 1.83 -8.96 -16.30
CA GLU A 160 1.75 -9.79 -15.10
C GLU A 160 2.28 -9.05 -13.85
N ASN A 161 3.31 -8.23 -14.01
CA ASN A 161 3.82 -7.39 -12.92
C ASN A 161 2.78 -6.36 -12.49
N GLY A 162 2.14 -5.70 -13.46
CA GLY A 162 1.08 -4.74 -13.20
C GLY A 162 -0.13 -5.37 -12.52
N HIS A 163 -0.53 -6.57 -12.94
CA HIS A 163 -1.59 -7.37 -12.32
C HIS A 163 -1.27 -7.67 -10.86
N LEU A 164 -0.14 -8.33 -10.58
CA LEU A 164 0.23 -8.77 -9.24
C LEU A 164 0.37 -7.59 -8.28
N SER A 165 1.05 -6.52 -8.69
CA SER A 165 1.24 -5.34 -7.85
C SER A 165 -0.08 -4.61 -7.57
N SER A 166 -0.99 -4.55 -8.56
CA SER A 166 -2.32 -3.98 -8.37
C SER A 166 -3.18 -4.84 -7.45
N ALA A 167 -3.09 -6.17 -7.60
CA ALA A 167 -3.78 -7.12 -6.74
C ALA A 167 -3.40 -6.91 -5.27
N LEU A 168 -2.13 -6.64 -4.93
CA LEU A 168 -1.72 -6.35 -3.55
C LEU A 168 -2.43 -5.10 -2.98
N CYS A 169 -2.52 -4.01 -3.75
CA CYS A 169 -3.25 -2.82 -3.34
C CYS A 169 -4.74 -3.11 -3.10
N HIS A 170 -5.37 -3.87 -4.01
CA HIS A 170 -6.77 -4.27 -3.87
C HIS A 170 -7.00 -5.19 -2.66
N LEU A 171 -6.12 -6.17 -2.43
CA LEU A 171 -6.16 -7.08 -1.29
C LEU A 171 -6.05 -6.34 0.04
N GLY A 172 -5.17 -5.33 0.13
CA GLY A 172 -5.09 -4.43 1.29
C GLY A 172 -6.40 -3.70 1.55
N ASN A 173 -7.02 -3.16 0.49
CA ASN A 173 -8.32 -2.50 0.58
C ASN A 173 -9.46 -3.47 0.97
N VAL A 174 -9.48 -4.69 0.44
CA VAL A 174 -10.47 -5.70 0.81
C VAL A 174 -10.35 -6.03 2.29
N SER A 175 -9.13 -6.25 2.80
CA SER A 175 -8.89 -6.46 4.23
C SER A 175 -9.44 -5.30 5.05
N TYR A 176 -9.03 -4.06 4.74
CA TYR A 176 -9.46 -2.83 5.42
C TYR A 176 -11.00 -2.69 5.45
N ARG A 177 -11.67 -2.87 4.31
CA ARG A 177 -13.14 -2.71 4.18
C ARG A 177 -13.96 -3.76 4.93
N LEU A 178 -13.35 -4.88 5.32
CA LEU A 178 -13.97 -5.89 6.17
C LEU A 178 -13.84 -5.57 7.67
N GLY A 179 -13.04 -4.57 8.02
CA GLY A 179 -12.85 -4.13 9.39
C GLY A 179 -14.08 -3.45 9.99
N GLN A 180 -14.11 -3.43 11.31
CA GLN A 180 -15.08 -2.64 12.08
C GLN A 180 -14.34 -1.52 12.82
N ALA A 181 -14.99 -0.37 12.92
CA ALA A 181 -14.44 0.79 13.58
C ALA A 181 -14.18 0.50 15.07
N ILE A 182 -12.98 0.82 15.54
CA ILE A 182 -12.59 0.76 16.95
C ILE A 182 -11.75 1.98 17.33
N SER A 183 -11.57 2.17 18.65
CA SER A 183 -10.66 3.18 19.18
C SER A 183 -9.19 2.80 18.91
N VAL A 184 -8.30 3.80 18.91
CA VAL A 184 -6.85 3.55 18.82
C VAL A 184 -6.34 2.73 20.01
N ALA A 185 -6.92 2.91 21.20
CA ALA A 185 -6.52 2.16 22.40
C ALA A 185 -6.86 0.67 22.27
N ASP A 186 -8.03 0.35 21.73
CA ASP A 186 -8.40 -1.05 21.44
C ASP A 186 -7.50 -1.64 20.34
N LEU A 187 -7.11 -0.84 19.35
CA LEU A 187 -6.20 -1.28 18.30
C LEU A 187 -4.80 -1.58 18.84
N GLN A 188 -4.27 -0.71 19.72
CA GLN A 188 -3.00 -0.94 20.42
C GLN A 188 -3.04 -2.26 21.17
N LYS A 189 -4.10 -2.50 21.96
CA LYS A 189 -4.28 -3.74 22.70
C LYS A 189 -4.36 -4.98 21.79
N ARG A 190 -4.92 -4.85 20.58
CA ARG A 190 -4.94 -5.95 19.60
C ARG A 190 -3.56 -6.30 19.06
N PHE A 191 -2.63 -5.35 19.07
CA PHE A 191 -1.26 -5.53 18.61
C PHE A 191 -0.27 -5.84 19.73
N ASP A 192 -0.75 -6.02 20.97
CA ASP A 192 0.09 -6.44 22.09
C ASP A 192 0.81 -7.77 21.75
N GLY A 193 2.14 -7.75 21.81
CA GLY A 193 3.00 -8.90 21.48
C GLY A 193 3.33 -9.07 19.99
N ASP A 194 2.84 -8.18 19.12
CA ASP A 194 3.26 -8.06 17.73
C ASP A 194 4.13 -6.81 17.57
N ASP A 195 5.45 -6.99 17.62
CA ASP A 195 6.43 -5.90 17.57
C ASP A 195 6.34 -5.09 16.28
N GLU A 196 6.07 -5.75 15.15
CA GLU A 196 6.00 -5.11 13.84
C GLU A 196 4.72 -4.27 13.71
N ALA A 197 3.57 -4.84 14.07
CA ALA A 197 2.30 -4.12 14.08
C ALA A 197 2.30 -2.96 15.09
N THR A 198 2.97 -3.16 16.23
CA THR A 198 3.18 -2.09 17.22
C THR A 198 4.06 -0.97 16.65
N ALA A 199 5.14 -1.31 15.95
CA ALA A 199 6.03 -0.32 15.33
C ALA A 199 5.33 0.47 14.22
N THR A 200 4.58 -0.18 13.33
CA THR A 200 3.81 0.51 12.27
C THR A 200 2.71 1.37 12.87
N LEU A 201 1.98 0.89 13.88
CA LEU A 201 0.96 1.67 14.57
C LEU A 201 1.57 2.85 15.30
N GLY A 202 2.74 2.70 15.92
CA GLY A 202 3.48 3.79 16.55
C GLY A 202 3.80 4.91 15.57
N ARG A 203 4.22 4.57 14.33
CA ARG A 203 4.44 5.58 13.27
C ARG A 203 3.14 6.24 12.81
N VAL A 204 2.05 5.48 12.71
CA VAL A 204 0.72 6.02 12.40
C VAL A 204 0.27 7.00 13.49
N VAL A 205 0.31 6.61 14.76
CA VAL A 205 -0.05 7.48 15.88
C VAL A 205 0.84 8.70 15.95
N GLY A 206 2.16 8.52 15.77
CA GLY A 206 3.13 9.61 15.78
C GLY A 206 2.87 10.66 14.70
N HIS A 207 2.61 10.26 13.46
CA HIS A 207 2.34 11.25 12.41
C HIS A 207 1.01 11.99 12.64
N LEU A 208 -0.04 11.31 13.13
CA LEU A 208 -1.31 11.96 13.44
C LEU A 208 -1.14 12.99 14.56
N ALA A 209 -0.42 12.63 15.63
CA ALA A 209 -0.10 13.52 16.73
C ALA A 209 0.71 14.73 16.27
N GLY A 210 1.71 14.52 15.40
CA GLY A 210 2.50 15.62 14.78
C GLY A 210 1.64 16.62 14.00
N ASN A 211 0.49 16.18 13.48
CA ASN A 211 -0.49 17.01 12.79
C ASN A 211 -1.64 17.50 13.69
N LYS A 212 -1.53 17.32 15.01
CA LYS A 212 -2.53 17.76 16.01
C LYS A 212 -3.91 17.13 15.80
N VAL A 213 -3.96 15.92 15.23
CA VAL A 213 -5.21 15.16 15.12
C VAL A 213 -5.61 14.68 16.52
N ASP A 214 -6.85 14.95 16.92
CA ASP A 214 -7.41 14.41 18.15
C ASP A 214 -7.71 12.91 17.98
N LEU A 215 -6.80 12.07 18.45
CA LEU A 215 -6.87 10.61 18.33
C LEU A 215 -8.10 10.00 19.02
N ALA A 216 -8.64 10.65 20.07
CA ALA A 216 -9.79 10.13 20.81
C ALA A 216 -11.09 10.21 20.00
N SER A 217 -11.19 11.17 19.08
CA SER A 217 -12.34 11.31 18.18
C SER A 217 -12.18 10.53 16.87
N GLN A 218 -11.00 9.95 16.60
CA GLN A 218 -10.78 9.19 15.38
C GLN A 218 -11.24 7.74 15.52
N GLN A 219 -11.64 7.14 14.40
CA GLN A 219 -12.00 5.73 14.30
C GLN A 219 -11.02 5.01 13.38
N PHE A 220 -10.46 3.90 13.87
CA PHE A 220 -9.59 3.02 13.11
C PHE A 220 -10.33 1.76 12.70
N PHE A 221 -10.06 1.26 11.50
CA PHE A 221 -10.65 0.05 10.97
C PHE A 221 -9.55 -1.00 10.82
N PRO A 222 -9.32 -1.85 11.84
CA PRO A 222 -8.55 -3.07 11.68
C PRO A 222 -9.32 -4.02 10.78
N GLY A 223 -8.82 -4.18 9.57
CA GLY A 223 -9.34 -5.11 8.59
C GLY A 223 -9.29 -6.56 9.05
N GLN A 224 -9.99 -7.42 8.34
CA GLN A 224 -9.89 -8.85 8.58
C GLN A 224 -8.55 -9.36 8.03
N SER A 225 -7.83 -10.20 8.77
CA SER A 225 -6.71 -10.96 8.21
C SER A 225 -7.25 -12.02 7.25
N LEU A 226 -6.84 -11.95 5.99
CA LEU A 226 -7.31 -12.81 4.91
C LEU A 226 -6.22 -13.77 4.49
N GLN A 227 -6.53 -15.06 4.43
CA GLN A 227 -5.64 -16.09 3.91
C GLN A 227 -5.87 -16.25 2.40
N LEU A 228 -4.81 -16.52 1.66
CA LEU A 228 -4.79 -16.52 0.20
C LEU A 228 -4.12 -17.80 -0.33
N ASP A 229 -4.60 -18.32 -1.46
CA ASP A 229 -3.86 -19.28 -2.28
C ASP A 229 -3.15 -18.50 -3.39
N PRO A 230 -1.81 -18.32 -3.33
CA PRO A 230 -1.10 -17.50 -4.29
C PRO A 230 -1.14 -18.01 -5.73
N LYS A 231 -1.32 -19.32 -5.92
CA LYS A 231 -1.33 -19.92 -7.26
C LYS A 231 -2.68 -19.77 -7.94
N LYS A 232 -3.75 -19.81 -7.14
CA LYS A 232 -5.13 -19.70 -7.65
C LYS A 232 -5.67 -18.28 -7.57
N GLU A 233 -4.97 -17.39 -6.85
CA GLU A 233 -5.38 -16.01 -6.61
C GLU A 233 -6.77 -15.90 -5.97
N ILE A 234 -7.04 -16.76 -4.99
CA ILE A 234 -8.33 -16.80 -4.28
C ILE A 234 -8.14 -16.62 -2.77
N PHE A 235 -9.16 -16.06 -2.13
CA PHE A 235 -9.30 -16.14 -0.68
C PHE A 235 -9.57 -17.57 -0.24
N ILE A 236 -8.91 -17.99 0.84
CA ILE A 236 -9.13 -19.27 1.49
C ILE A 236 -9.46 -19.07 2.97
N GLY A 237 -10.13 -20.04 3.57
CA GLY A 237 -10.47 -20.01 4.99
C GLY A 237 -11.58 -19.01 5.36
N PRO A 238 -11.67 -18.62 6.64
CA PRO A 238 -12.74 -17.78 7.16
C PRO A 238 -12.81 -16.40 6.50
N GLY A 239 -14.03 -15.93 6.19
CA GLY A 239 -14.25 -14.59 5.60
C GLY A 239 -14.23 -14.54 4.07
N THR A 240 -13.84 -15.62 3.39
CA THR A 240 -13.80 -15.73 1.91
C THR A 240 -15.06 -15.18 1.22
N LYS A 241 -16.26 -15.60 1.64
CA LYS A 241 -17.53 -15.13 1.05
C LYS A 241 -17.74 -13.62 1.16
N ARG A 242 -17.28 -13.01 2.26
CA ARG A 242 -17.38 -11.55 2.46
C ARG A 242 -16.30 -10.80 1.68
N ALA A 243 -15.09 -11.36 1.60
CA ALA A 243 -14.00 -10.78 0.82
C ALA A 243 -14.33 -10.71 -0.69
N GLN A 244 -14.97 -11.74 -1.24
CA GLN A 244 -15.39 -11.80 -2.64
C GLN A 244 -16.43 -10.75 -3.05
N THR A 245 -17.13 -10.11 -2.11
CA THR A 245 -18.11 -9.06 -2.40
C THR A 245 -17.56 -7.65 -2.17
N ARG A 246 -16.26 -7.54 -1.89
CA ARG A 246 -15.55 -6.29 -1.59
C ARG A 246 -14.41 -5.98 -2.56
N THR A 247 -14.21 -6.84 -3.56
CA THR A 247 -13.36 -6.60 -4.74
C THR A 247 -13.96 -5.58 -5.67
#